data_AF-A0A441V0W5-F1
#
_entry.id   AF-A0A441V0W5-F1
#
_cell.length_a   1.000
_cell.length_b   1.000
_cell.length_c   1.000
_cell.angle_alpha   90.00
_cell.angle_beta   90.00
_cell.angle_gamma   90.00
#
_symmetry.space_group_name_H-M   'P 1'
#
loop_
_entity.id
_entity.type
_entity.pdbx_description
1 polymer ?
#
loop_
_entity_poly.entity_id
_entity_poly.type
_entity_poly.pdbx_seq_one_letter_code
_entity_poly.pdbx_strand_id
1 'polypeptide(L)'
;ASAEWYHTDVPRKVIKELMQRSDGPAIRDTIIWIAVILASAAGGVYFWGTWWCVPFFFVYGVLYGSSSDSRWHECGHGTAFRTRWMNDVVYQIASFMLMRNPVTWRWSHARHHTDTIMVGRDAEIAVMRPPDLLRAALAFTGILDFRYSLPALVRQAFGKLTPDEKSYVPEMEQHKAIIAARWHVAIYIATIALALTMRSWVPLVLIGVPRLYGTWHMVLTGLLQHI
;
A
#
# COMPACT_ATOMS: atom_id res chain seq x y z
N ALA A 1 11.74 -8.48 -20.79
CA ALA A 1 11.62 -9.11 -22.11
C ALA A 1 11.16 -8.06 -23.12
N SER A 2 11.48 -8.17 -24.41
CA SER A 2 11.06 -7.23 -25.46
C SER A 2 10.10 -7.95 -26.43
N ALA A 3 9.03 -8.53 -25.89
CA ALA A 3 8.01 -9.17 -26.71
C ALA A 3 7.18 -8.10 -27.42
N GLU A 4 6.85 -8.33 -28.69
CA GLU A 4 5.91 -7.49 -29.42
C GLU A 4 4.49 -7.97 -29.10
N TRP A 5 3.80 -7.23 -28.24
CA TRP A 5 2.43 -7.53 -27.84
C TRP A 5 1.44 -6.93 -28.85
N TYR A 6 0.27 -7.56 -28.98
CA TYR A 6 -0.82 -7.01 -29.77
C TYR A 6 -1.22 -5.64 -29.22
N HIS A 7 -1.22 -4.62 -30.08
CA HIS A 7 -1.71 -3.28 -29.78
C HIS A 7 -2.95 -3.00 -30.62
N THR A 8 -4.06 -2.68 -29.97
CA THR A 8 -5.27 -2.24 -30.69
C THR A 8 -5.00 -0.90 -31.35
N ASP A 9 -5.36 -0.77 -32.63
CA ASP A 9 -5.13 0.45 -33.40
C ASP A 9 -6.13 1.54 -32.98
N VAL A 10 -5.74 2.34 -31.98
CA VAL A 10 -6.52 3.46 -31.47
C VAL A 10 -5.80 4.76 -31.82
N PRO A 11 -6.45 5.73 -32.50
CA PRO A 11 -5.80 6.98 -32.85
C PRO A 11 -5.23 7.70 -31.63
N ARG A 12 -3.98 8.18 -31.72
CA ARG A 12 -3.28 8.86 -30.61
C ARG A 12 -4.08 10.02 -30.00
N LYS A 13 -4.87 10.72 -30.83
CA LYS A 13 -5.76 11.81 -30.38
C LYS A 13 -6.83 11.29 -29.41
N VAL A 14 -7.47 10.16 -29.74
CA VAL A 14 -8.48 9.51 -28.88
C VAL A 14 -7.85 9.04 -27.58
N ILE A 15 -6.68 8.40 -27.63
CA ILE A 15 -5.95 7.99 -26.41
C ILE A 15 -5.70 9.20 -25.50
N LYS A 16 -5.23 10.32 -26.06
CA LYS A 16 -4.95 11.55 -25.30
C LYS A 16 -6.23 12.15 -24.69
N GLU A 17 -7.35 12.08 -25.38
CA GLU A 17 -8.65 12.54 -24.86
C GLU A 17 -9.15 11.64 -23.72
N LEU A 18 -8.95 10.33 -23.80
CA LEU A 18 -9.35 9.37 -22.76
C LEU A 18 -8.45 9.41 -21.52
N MET A 19 -7.19 9.80 -21.66
CA MET A 19 -6.20 9.88 -20.57
C MET A 19 -6.16 11.24 -19.85
N GLN A 20 -7.21 12.07 -19.99
CA GLN A 20 -7.27 13.37 -19.32
C GLN A 20 -7.39 13.20 -17.80
N ARG A 21 -6.54 13.92 -17.07
CA ARG A 21 -6.51 13.92 -15.60
C ARG A 21 -7.13 15.20 -15.07
N SER A 22 -7.86 15.09 -13.96
CA SER A 22 -8.43 16.24 -13.26
C SER A 22 -8.26 16.06 -11.74
N ASP A 23 -8.03 17.16 -11.02
CA ASP A 23 -7.78 17.07 -9.58
C ASP A 23 -9.07 16.87 -8.76
N GLY A 24 -10.21 17.40 -9.25
CA GLY A 24 -11.47 17.47 -8.51
C GLY A 24 -11.97 16.14 -7.94
N PRO A 25 -12.14 15.08 -8.75
CA PRO A 25 -12.62 13.79 -8.28
C PRO A 25 -11.71 13.18 -7.20
N ALA A 26 -10.40 13.15 -7.45
CA ALA A 26 -9.42 12.58 -6.52
C ALA A 26 -9.31 13.38 -5.22
N ILE A 27 -9.41 14.72 -5.27
CA ILE A 27 -9.47 15.58 -4.07
C ILE A 27 -10.71 15.22 -3.24
N ARG A 28 -11.89 15.18 -3.85
CA ARG A 28 -13.14 14.84 -3.15
C ARG A 28 -13.03 13.48 -2.46
N ASP A 29 -12.59 12.46 -3.19
CA ASP A 29 -12.51 11.09 -2.69
C ASP A 29 -11.41 10.93 -1.62
N THR A 30 -10.37 11.77 -1.66
CA THR A 30 -9.33 11.83 -0.62
C THR A 30 -9.86 12.51 0.65
N ILE A 31 -10.61 13.61 0.53
CA ILE A 31 -11.25 14.30 1.67
C ILE A 31 -12.24 13.37 2.37
N ILE A 32 -13.12 12.70 1.61
CA ILE A 32 -14.09 11.75 2.16
C ILE A 32 -13.35 10.62 2.91
N TRP A 33 -12.31 10.05 2.30
CA TRP A 33 -11.54 8.97 2.90
C TRP A 33 -10.87 9.39 4.21
N ILE A 34 -10.18 10.54 4.24
CA ILE A 34 -9.55 11.06 5.46
C ILE A 34 -10.62 11.38 6.51
N ALA A 35 -11.73 12.03 6.13
CA ALA A 35 -12.79 12.40 7.07
C ALA A 35 -13.40 11.16 7.75
N VAL A 36 -13.71 10.10 6.98
CA VAL A 36 -14.28 8.88 7.55
C VAL A 36 -13.24 8.11 8.37
N ILE A 37 -11.96 8.10 7.97
CA ILE A 37 -10.87 7.54 8.79
C ILE A 37 -10.77 8.27 10.13
N LEU A 38 -10.77 9.60 10.13
CA LEU A 38 -10.64 10.38 11.37
C LEU A 38 -11.88 10.24 12.25
N ALA A 39 -13.08 10.26 11.67
CA ALA A 39 -14.33 10.06 12.40
C ALA A 39 -14.40 8.65 13.02
N SER A 40 -14.01 7.62 12.27
CA SER A 40 -13.98 6.25 12.76
C SER A 40 -12.89 6.04 13.82
N ALA A 41 -11.70 6.63 13.67
CA ALA A 41 -10.68 6.66 14.72
C ALA A 41 -11.19 7.33 15.99
N ALA A 42 -11.79 8.52 15.88
CA ALA A 42 -12.32 9.26 17.03
C ALA A 42 -13.41 8.47 17.76
N GLY A 43 -14.34 7.84 17.02
CA GLY A 43 -15.35 6.97 17.60
C GLY A 43 -14.73 5.74 18.29
N GLY A 44 -13.76 5.08 17.66
CA GLY A 44 -13.07 3.93 18.24
C GLY A 44 -12.33 4.27 19.53
N VAL A 45 -11.70 5.45 19.60
CA VAL A 45 -11.04 5.98 20.80
C VAL A 45 -12.07 6.38 21.88
N TYR A 46 -13.14 7.06 21.49
CA TYR A 46 -14.18 7.52 22.43
C TYR A 46 -14.87 6.34 23.14
N PHE A 47 -15.18 5.27 22.39
CA PHE A 47 -15.80 4.06 22.93
C PHE A 47 -14.78 3.03 23.44
N TRP A 48 -13.49 3.37 23.52
CA TRP A 48 -12.44 2.46 23.95
C TRP A 48 -12.73 1.85 25.32
N GLY A 49 -12.51 0.54 25.46
CA GLY A 49 -12.87 -0.21 26.67
C GLY A 49 -14.30 -0.78 26.68
N THR A 50 -15.09 -0.52 25.62
CA THR A 50 -16.42 -1.12 25.42
C THR A 50 -16.51 -1.82 24.06
N TRP A 51 -17.48 -2.71 23.89
CA TRP A 51 -17.73 -3.35 22.58
C TRP A 51 -18.18 -2.38 21.49
N TRP A 52 -18.61 -1.16 21.84
CA TRP A 52 -19.00 -0.15 20.87
C TRP A 52 -17.83 0.38 20.03
N CYS A 53 -16.57 0.19 20.44
CA CYS A 53 -15.42 0.59 19.63
C CYS A 53 -15.23 -0.29 18.38
N VAL A 54 -15.72 -1.54 18.41
CA VAL A 54 -15.51 -2.53 17.34
C VAL A 54 -16.04 -2.09 15.98
N PRO A 55 -17.30 -1.63 15.82
CA PRO A 55 -17.79 -1.16 14.51
C PRO A 55 -16.97 0.02 13.97
N PHE A 56 -16.51 0.92 14.83
CA PHE A 56 -15.66 2.03 14.42
C PHE A 56 -14.28 1.55 13.94
N PHE A 57 -13.63 0.67 14.70
CA PHE A 57 -12.35 0.11 14.27
C PHE A 57 -12.50 -0.77 13.03
N PHE A 58 -13.61 -1.48 12.85
CA PHE A 58 -13.88 -2.22 11.61
C PHE A 58 -13.85 -1.30 10.39
N VAL A 59 -14.59 -0.19 10.43
CA VAL A 59 -14.58 0.82 9.35
C VAL A 59 -13.19 1.42 9.19
N TYR A 60 -12.56 1.82 10.29
CA TYR A 60 -11.22 2.40 10.30
C TYR A 60 -10.21 1.47 9.62
N GLY A 61 -10.17 0.20 10.01
CA GLY A 61 -9.26 -0.79 9.45
C GLY A 61 -9.51 -1.06 7.99
N VAL A 62 -10.76 -1.20 7.55
CA VAL A 62 -11.06 -1.41 6.11
C VAL A 62 -10.59 -0.21 5.29
N LEU A 63 -10.83 1.01 5.75
CA LEU A 63 -10.36 2.20 5.06
C LEU A 63 -8.83 2.37 5.14
N TYR A 64 -8.22 1.91 6.24
CA TYR A 64 -6.79 1.97 6.42
C TYR A 64 -6.04 0.93 5.58
N GLY A 65 -6.48 -0.32 5.63
CA GLY A 65 -5.81 -1.47 5.04
C GLY A 65 -6.21 -1.71 3.59
N SER A 66 -7.51 -1.65 3.27
CA SER A 66 -8.00 -1.98 1.93
C SER A 66 -8.11 -0.76 1.03
N SER A 67 -8.76 0.31 1.49
CA SER A 67 -8.98 1.52 0.67
C SER A 67 -7.67 2.28 0.37
N SER A 68 -6.61 2.04 1.12
CA SER A 68 -5.28 2.57 0.82
C SER A 68 -4.65 1.93 -0.41
N ASP A 69 -5.00 0.68 -0.76
CA ASP A 69 -4.37 -0.02 -1.88
C ASP A 69 -4.69 0.61 -3.23
N SER A 70 -5.95 0.96 -3.48
CA SER A 70 -6.33 1.68 -4.71
C SER A 70 -5.64 3.03 -4.82
N ARG A 71 -5.46 3.74 -3.70
CA ARG A 71 -4.75 5.02 -3.63
C ARG A 71 -3.26 4.85 -3.89
N TRP A 72 -2.65 3.83 -3.29
CA TRP A 72 -1.27 3.46 -3.54
C TRP A 72 -1.04 3.14 -5.02
N HIS A 73 -1.92 2.35 -5.63
CA HIS A 73 -1.82 1.94 -7.03
C HIS A 73 -1.95 3.14 -7.96
N GLU A 74 -3.07 3.86 -7.89
CA GLU A 74 -3.40 4.95 -8.82
C GLU A 74 -2.49 6.17 -8.66
N CYS A 75 -2.14 6.53 -7.41
CA CYS A 75 -1.19 7.61 -7.16
C CYS A 75 0.26 7.18 -7.44
N GLY A 76 0.55 5.88 -7.37
CA GLY A 76 1.83 5.29 -7.78
C GLY A 76 2.09 5.46 -9.28
N HIS A 77 1.04 5.32 -10.10
CA HIS A 77 1.05 5.62 -11.53
C HIS A 77 1.03 7.11 -11.86
N GLY A 78 0.66 7.96 -10.90
CA GLY A 78 0.54 9.41 -11.10
C GLY A 78 -0.66 9.80 -11.96
N THR A 79 -1.70 8.97 -11.96
CA THR A 79 -2.89 9.11 -12.82
C THR A 79 -4.11 9.64 -12.06
N ALA A 80 -4.15 9.53 -10.73
CA ALA A 80 -5.25 10.05 -9.90
C ALA A 80 -5.41 11.58 -10.02
N PHE A 81 -4.31 12.33 -9.89
CA PHE A 81 -4.34 13.79 -9.95
C PHE A 81 -3.64 14.31 -11.21
N ARG A 82 -4.13 15.44 -11.72
CA ARG A 82 -3.41 16.24 -12.74
C ARG A 82 -2.17 16.89 -12.12
N THR A 83 -2.31 17.37 -10.88
CA THR A 83 -1.25 18.02 -10.12
C THR A 83 -0.34 16.98 -9.46
N ARG A 84 0.90 16.87 -9.95
CA ARG A 84 1.82 15.76 -9.64
C ARG A 84 2.07 15.54 -8.13
N TRP A 85 2.35 16.60 -7.38
CA TRP A 85 2.71 16.47 -5.97
C TRP A 85 1.57 15.87 -5.11
N MET A 86 0.31 16.04 -5.53
CA MET A 86 -0.84 15.47 -4.82
C MET A 86 -0.83 13.95 -4.89
N ASN A 87 -0.47 13.37 -6.05
CA ASN A 87 -0.24 11.93 -6.16
C ASN A 87 0.87 11.49 -5.20
N ASP A 88 2.00 12.21 -5.16
CA ASP A 88 3.12 11.82 -4.30
C ASP A 88 2.75 11.85 -2.81
N VAL A 89 1.98 12.83 -2.34
CA VAL A 89 1.52 12.89 -0.94
C VAL A 89 0.60 11.72 -0.60
N VAL A 90 -0.44 11.48 -1.41
CA VAL A 90 -1.39 10.38 -1.16
C VAL A 90 -0.69 9.03 -1.27
N TYR A 91 0.24 8.88 -2.23
CA TYR A 91 1.06 7.69 -2.41
C TYR A 91 1.88 7.37 -1.16
N GLN A 92 2.56 8.36 -0.57
CA GLN A 92 3.36 8.16 0.64
C GLN A 92 2.51 7.70 1.83
N ILE A 93 1.35 8.34 2.04
CA ILE A 93 0.42 7.98 3.12
C ILE A 93 -0.09 6.55 2.91
N ALA A 94 -0.57 6.24 1.70
CA ALA A 94 -1.07 4.92 1.37
C ALA A 94 0.00 3.83 1.49
N SER A 95 1.23 4.09 1.01
CA SER A 95 2.39 3.20 1.18
C SER A 95 2.66 2.90 2.65
N PHE A 96 2.65 3.91 3.51
CA PHE A 96 2.82 3.71 4.95
C PHE A 96 1.73 2.81 5.53
N MET A 97 0.47 3.11 5.23
CA MET A 97 -0.69 2.35 5.71
C MET A 97 -0.68 0.89 5.24
N LEU A 98 -0.09 0.61 4.08
CA LEU A 98 0.07 -0.74 3.54
C LEU A 98 1.34 -1.47 4.01
N MET A 99 2.18 -0.84 4.85
CA MET A 99 3.52 -1.35 5.20
C MET A 99 4.43 -1.55 3.98
N ARG A 100 4.25 -0.73 2.94
CA ARG A 100 5.00 -0.77 1.68
C ARG A 100 6.06 0.33 1.66
N ASN A 101 7.31 -0.01 1.37
CA ASN A 101 8.30 1.03 1.08
C ASN A 101 7.94 1.71 -0.26
N PRO A 102 7.64 3.01 -0.28
CA PRO A 102 7.14 3.71 -1.45
C PRO A 102 8.11 3.66 -2.64
N VAL A 103 9.42 3.57 -2.40
CA VAL A 103 10.40 3.55 -3.49
C VAL A 103 10.53 2.15 -4.06
N THR A 104 10.74 1.13 -3.22
CA THR A 104 10.88 -0.25 -3.73
C THR A 104 9.61 -0.68 -4.44
N TRP A 105 8.44 -0.36 -3.87
CA TRP A 105 7.15 -0.71 -4.47
C TRP A 105 6.87 0.02 -5.78
N ARG A 106 7.31 1.28 -5.95
CA ARG A 106 7.14 1.98 -7.23
C ARG A 106 7.91 1.28 -8.35
N TRP A 107 9.12 0.82 -8.04
CA TRP A 107 9.99 0.15 -9.01
C TRP A 107 9.61 -1.32 -9.24
N SER A 108 9.20 -2.05 -8.19
CA SER A 108 8.63 -3.40 -8.37
C SER A 108 7.35 -3.35 -9.18
N HIS A 109 6.52 -2.32 -8.98
CA HIS A 109 5.26 -2.19 -9.69
C HIS A 109 5.47 -1.86 -11.16
N ALA A 110 6.41 -0.96 -11.48
CA ALA A 110 6.83 -0.72 -12.86
C ALA A 110 7.37 -2.00 -13.53
N ARG A 111 8.12 -2.81 -12.79
CA ARG A 111 8.60 -4.13 -13.26
C ARG A 111 7.42 -5.10 -13.47
N HIS A 112 6.47 -5.15 -12.55
CA HIS A 112 5.25 -5.95 -12.64
C HIS A 112 4.47 -5.62 -13.91
N HIS A 113 4.25 -4.34 -14.24
CA HIS A 113 3.58 -3.95 -15.49
C HIS A 113 4.36 -4.26 -16.76
N THR A 114 5.69 -4.39 -16.67
CA THR A 114 6.55 -4.70 -17.82
C THR A 114 6.65 -6.20 -18.09
N ASP A 115 6.80 -6.99 -17.02
CA ASP A 115 7.11 -8.42 -17.07
C ASP A 115 6.02 -9.23 -16.32
N THR A 116 4.76 -8.79 -16.36
CA THR A 116 3.62 -9.39 -15.61
C THR A 116 3.61 -10.91 -15.74
N ILE A 117 3.39 -11.63 -14.63
CA ILE A 117 3.35 -13.10 -14.53
C ILE A 117 4.60 -13.85 -15.00
N MET A 118 5.68 -13.16 -15.37
CA MET A 118 6.96 -13.79 -15.71
C MET A 118 7.70 -14.19 -14.44
N VAL A 119 7.68 -15.49 -14.14
CA VAL A 119 8.34 -16.08 -12.95
C VAL A 119 9.82 -15.68 -12.88
N GLY A 120 10.24 -15.19 -11.72
CA GLY A 120 11.61 -14.72 -11.48
C GLY A 120 11.92 -13.31 -11.98
N ARG A 121 10.94 -12.62 -12.59
CA ARG A 121 11.04 -11.20 -13.00
C ARG A 121 9.98 -10.33 -12.33
N ASP A 122 8.75 -10.83 -12.26
CA ASP A 122 7.65 -10.18 -11.58
C ASP A 122 7.71 -10.46 -10.07
N ALA A 123 8.03 -9.42 -9.29
CA ALA A 123 8.10 -9.49 -7.84
C ALA A 123 6.71 -9.42 -7.17
N GLU A 124 5.65 -9.14 -7.93
CA GLU A 124 4.30 -8.88 -7.41
C GLU A 124 3.29 -9.97 -7.78
N ILE A 125 3.75 -11.16 -8.22
CA ILE A 125 2.87 -12.30 -8.47
C ILE A 125 2.14 -12.68 -7.17
N ALA A 126 0.85 -12.35 -7.11
CA ALA A 126 0.03 -12.55 -5.91
C ALA A 126 -0.13 -14.03 -5.53
N VAL A 127 -0.35 -14.88 -6.53
CA VAL A 127 -0.50 -16.33 -6.36
C VAL A 127 0.37 -17.05 -7.39
N MET A 128 1.55 -17.50 -6.94
CA MET A 128 2.42 -18.36 -7.74
C MET A 128 1.72 -19.68 -8.07
N ARG A 129 2.06 -20.27 -9.22
CA ARG A 129 1.58 -21.61 -9.61
C ARG A 129 2.66 -22.65 -9.30
N PRO A 130 2.34 -23.77 -8.63
CA PRO A 130 1.02 -24.17 -8.11
C PRO A 130 0.57 -23.32 -6.91
N PRO A 131 -0.75 -23.11 -6.73
CA PRO A 131 -1.28 -22.19 -5.71
C PRO A 131 -1.05 -22.71 -4.29
N ASP A 132 -0.54 -21.85 -3.42
CA ASP A 132 -0.49 -22.05 -1.98
C ASP A 132 -1.77 -21.50 -1.35
N LEU A 133 -2.76 -22.38 -1.14
CA LEU A 133 -4.08 -21.99 -0.62
C LEU A 133 -4.02 -21.46 0.81
N LEU A 134 -3.06 -21.93 1.63
CA LEU A 134 -2.89 -21.43 2.99
C LEU A 134 -2.38 -20.00 2.95
N ARG A 135 -1.37 -19.72 2.14
CA ARG A 135 -0.88 -18.35 1.94
C ARG A 135 -1.98 -17.46 1.36
N ALA A 136 -2.78 -17.94 0.40
CA ALA A 136 -3.90 -17.18 -0.14
C ALA A 136 -4.96 -16.85 0.93
N ALA A 137 -5.31 -17.82 1.79
CA ALA A 137 -6.23 -17.58 2.91
C ALA A 137 -5.65 -16.60 3.93
N LEU A 138 -4.37 -16.72 4.27
CA LEU A 138 -3.69 -15.81 5.18
C LEU A 138 -3.59 -14.39 4.61
N ALA A 139 -3.58 -14.21 3.29
CA ALA A 139 -3.55 -12.89 2.65
C ALA A 139 -4.81 -12.06 2.94
N PHE A 140 -5.96 -12.69 3.23
CA PHE A 140 -7.15 -11.95 3.73
C PHE A 140 -6.90 -11.27 5.08
N THR A 141 -5.79 -11.60 5.74
CA THR A 141 -5.26 -10.90 6.90
C THR A 141 -3.93 -10.22 6.56
N GLY A 142 -3.56 -9.17 7.29
CA GLY A 142 -2.25 -8.53 7.11
C GLY A 142 -1.07 -9.31 7.70
N ILE A 143 -1.26 -10.57 8.14
CA ILE A 143 -0.21 -11.33 8.83
C ILE A 143 1.02 -11.56 7.96
N LEU A 144 0.83 -11.73 6.64
CA LEU A 144 1.92 -11.90 5.70
C LEU A 144 2.74 -10.60 5.57
N ASP A 145 2.12 -9.43 5.64
CA ASP A 145 2.85 -8.16 5.63
C ASP A 145 3.69 -7.98 6.89
N PHE A 146 3.18 -8.39 8.05
CA PHE A 146 3.96 -8.41 9.28
C PHE A 146 5.12 -9.42 9.22
N ARG A 147 4.94 -10.53 8.49
CA ARG A 147 5.99 -11.54 8.32
C ARG A 147 7.06 -11.17 7.30
N TYR A 148 6.69 -10.44 6.24
CA TYR A 148 7.59 -10.18 5.10
C TYR A 148 7.87 -8.69 4.89
N SER A 149 6.83 -7.85 4.80
CA SER A 149 6.95 -6.42 4.51
C SER A 149 7.59 -5.63 5.66
N LEU A 150 7.18 -5.89 6.92
CA LEU A 150 7.75 -5.20 8.07
C LEU A 150 9.24 -5.54 8.29
N PRO A 151 9.70 -6.81 8.27
CA PRO A 151 11.12 -7.12 8.30
C PRO A 151 11.90 -6.55 7.12
N ALA A 152 11.29 -6.46 5.93
CA ALA A 152 11.90 -5.79 4.79
C ALA A 152 12.11 -4.29 5.05
N LEU A 153 11.11 -3.58 5.58
CA LEU A 153 11.25 -2.17 5.99
C LEU A 153 12.37 -1.99 7.02
N VAL A 154 12.42 -2.84 8.06
CA VAL A 154 13.49 -2.76 9.08
C VAL A 154 14.86 -2.98 8.44
N ARG A 155 15.02 -4.03 7.61
CA ARG A 155 16.27 -4.31 6.90
C ARG A 155 16.70 -3.13 6.02
N GLN A 156 15.77 -2.56 5.25
CA GLN A 156 16.02 -1.41 4.39
C GLN A 156 16.40 -0.16 5.20
N ALA A 157 15.80 0.05 6.38
CA ALA A 157 16.15 1.17 7.26
C ALA A 157 17.62 1.11 7.74
N PHE A 158 18.17 -0.10 7.89
CA PHE A 158 19.60 -0.36 8.14
C PHE A 158 20.48 -0.28 6.88
N GLY A 159 19.95 0.18 5.75
CA GLY A 159 20.72 0.40 4.52
C GLY A 159 20.88 -0.83 3.63
N LYS A 160 20.14 -1.92 3.90
CA LYS A 160 20.31 -3.20 3.19
C LYS A 160 19.14 -3.48 2.25
N LEU A 161 19.40 -3.44 0.94
CA LEU A 161 18.50 -3.98 -0.08
C LEU A 161 18.97 -5.38 -0.51
N THR A 162 18.03 -6.30 -0.75
CA THR A 162 18.33 -7.65 -1.27
C THR A 162 18.81 -7.58 -2.72
N PRO A 163 19.46 -8.63 -3.24
CA PRO A 163 19.79 -8.71 -4.66
C PRO A 163 18.56 -8.56 -5.57
N ASP A 164 17.42 -9.10 -5.16
CA ASP A 164 16.15 -8.97 -5.86
C ASP A 164 15.66 -7.51 -5.90
N GLU A 165 15.64 -6.82 -4.75
CA GLU A 165 15.29 -5.39 -4.69
C GLU A 165 16.21 -4.52 -5.55
N LYS A 166 17.51 -4.84 -5.57
CA LYS A 166 18.49 -4.14 -6.41
C LYS A 166 18.32 -4.42 -7.91
N SER A 167 17.64 -5.50 -8.28
CA SER A 167 17.39 -5.85 -9.69
C SER A 167 16.35 -4.95 -10.37
N TYR A 168 15.48 -4.33 -9.59
CA TYR A 168 14.45 -3.41 -10.08
C TYR A 168 14.57 -1.98 -9.55
N VAL A 169 15.24 -1.73 -8.42
CA VAL A 169 15.50 -0.36 -7.91
C VAL A 169 16.83 0.17 -8.47
N PRO A 170 16.81 1.22 -9.33
CA PRO A 170 18.03 1.84 -9.83
C PRO A 170 18.94 2.32 -8.70
N GLU A 171 20.25 2.20 -8.88
CA GLU A 171 21.25 2.56 -7.86
C GLU A 171 21.06 3.98 -7.31
N MET A 172 20.78 4.94 -8.19
CA MET A 172 20.50 6.34 -7.82
C MET A 172 19.24 6.52 -6.97
N GLU A 173 18.32 5.55 -6.92
CA GLU A 173 17.08 5.61 -6.13
C GLU A 173 17.17 4.82 -4.81
N GLN A 174 18.16 3.94 -4.64
CA GLN A 174 18.27 3.06 -3.47
C GLN A 174 18.39 3.85 -2.15
N HIS A 175 19.06 5.00 -2.17
CA HIS A 175 19.16 5.87 -0.99
C HIS A 175 17.77 6.39 -0.54
N LYS A 176 16.86 6.66 -1.48
CA LYS A 176 15.49 7.10 -1.17
C LYS A 176 14.69 5.97 -0.53
N ALA A 177 14.88 4.73 -0.98
CA ALA A 177 14.27 3.56 -0.34
C ALA A 177 14.70 3.43 1.13
N ILE A 178 15.99 3.62 1.42
CA ILE A 178 16.53 3.57 2.79
C ILE A 178 15.91 4.69 3.65
N ILE A 179 15.85 5.92 3.13
CA ILE A 179 15.26 7.06 3.87
C ILE A 179 13.78 6.83 4.16
N ALA A 180 13.01 6.37 3.17
CA ALA A 180 11.58 6.07 3.35
C ALA A 180 11.37 4.97 4.41
N ALA A 181 12.17 3.90 4.37
CA ALA A 181 12.13 2.84 5.36
C ALA A 181 12.43 3.36 6.78
N ARG A 182 13.42 4.26 6.93
CA ARG A 182 13.74 4.90 8.23
C ARG A 182 12.56 5.70 8.77
N TRP A 183 11.87 6.47 7.93
CA TRP A 183 10.67 7.20 8.36
C TRP A 183 9.55 6.26 8.82
N HIS A 184 9.29 5.18 8.07
CA HIS A 184 8.27 4.19 8.47
C HIS A 184 8.63 3.56 9.82
N VAL A 185 9.89 3.10 9.98
CA VAL A 185 10.37 2.50 11.22
C VAL A 185 10.34 3.50 12.38
N ALA A 186 10.71 4.76 12.15
CA ALA A 186 10.63 5.81 13.17
C ALA A 186 9.20 6.03 13.66
N ILE A 187 8.21 6.05 12.75
CA ILE A 187 6.80 6.16 13.12
C ILE A 187 6.34 4.93 13.93
N TYR A 188 6.74 3.71 13.53
CA TYR A 188 6.41 2.50 14.30
C TYR A 188 7.04 2.50 15.69
N ILE A 189 8.31 2.89 15.83
CA ILE A 189 8.99 3.02 17.13
C ILE A 189 8.30 4.07 17.98
N ALA A 190 7.97 5.24 17.43
CA ALA A 190 7.25 6.30 18.14
C ALA A 190 5.86 5.82 18.60
N THR A 191 5.16 5.05 17.77
CA THR A 191 3.86 4.46 18.12
C THR A 191 3.98 3.47 19.28
N ILE A 192 4.99 2.59 19.25
CA ILE A 192 5.24 1.62 20.32
C ILE A 192 5.62 2.36 21.61
N ALA A 193 6.52 3.34 21.54
CA ALA A 193 6.91 4.15 22.69
C ALA A 193 5.68 4.85 23.31
N LEU A 194 4.83 5.46 22.48
CA LEU A 194 3.59 6.10 22.93
C LEU A 194 2.64 5.09 23.59
N ALA A 195 2.47 3.90 23.03
CA ALA A 195 1.64 2.85 23.61
C ALA A 195 2.15 2.41 25.00
N LEU A 196 3.47 2.29 25.16
CA LEU A 196 4.11 1.96 26.43
C LEU A 196 3.96 3.08 27.46
N THR A 197 4.18 4.33 27.07
CA THR A 197 4.02 5.51 27.93
C THR A 197 2.58 5.67 28.40
N MET A 198 1.61 5.50 27.50
CA MET A 198 0.18 5.57 27.82
C MET A 198 -0.34 4.31 28.53
N ARG A 199 0.45 3.22 28.57
CA ARG A 199 0.02 1.87 28.99
C ARG A 199 -1.28 1.46 28.30
N SER A 200 -1.40 1.75 27.00
CA SER A 200 -2.61 1.58 26.23
C SER A 200 -2.31 1.02 24.84
N TRP A 201 -3.18 0.14 24.35
CA TRP A 201 -3.10 -0.40 22.98
C TRP A 201 -3.62 0.58 21.92
N VAL A 202 -4.26 1.69 22.32
CA VAL A 202 -4.86 2.67 21.40
C VAL A 202 -3.91 3.12 20.28
N PRO A 203 -2.65 3.51 20.54
CA PRO A 203 -1.74 3.90 19.47
C PRO A 203 -1.49 2.78 18.45
N LEU A 204 -1.38 1.54 18.90
CA LEU A 204 -1.13 0.38 18.03
C LEU A 204 -2.37 0.02 17.19
N VAL A 205 -3.58 0.09 17.76
CA VAL A 205 -4.82 -0.14 16.99
C VAL A 205 -5.12 0.98 15.99
N LEU A 206 -4.45 2.13 16.10
CA LEU A 206 -4.50 3.21 15.11
C LEU A 206 -3.35 3.11 14.08
N ILE A 207 -2.17 2.63 14.46
CA ILE A 207 -1.01 2.58 13.56
C ILE A 207 -0.41 1.18 13.52
N GLY A 208 -0.34 0.61 12.32
CA GLY A 208 0.23 -0.71 12.06
C GLY A 208 -0.78 -1.85 12.21
N VAL A 209 -1.44 -2.02 13.36
CA VAL A 209 -2.42 -3.10 13.58
C VAL A 209 -3.63 -3.06 12.63
N PRO A 210 -4.16 -1.89 12.20
CA PRO A 210 -5.20 -1.83 11.17
C PRO A 210 -4.91 -2.63 9.91
N ARG A 211 -3.62 -2.76 9.55
CA ARG A 211 -3.20 -3.58 8.41
C ARG A 211 -3.56 -5.06 8.59
N LEU A 212 -3.53 -5.58 9.83
CA LEU A 212 -3.81 -6.99 10.14
C LEU A 212 -5.25 -7.39 9.84
N TYR A 213 -6.22 -6.56 10.22
CA TYR A 213 -7.64 -6.92 10.12
C TYR A 213 -8.36 -6.17 8.98
N GLY A 214 -7.72 -5.14 8.41
CA GLY A 214 -8.33 -4.25 7.43
C GLY A 214 -8.08 -4.60 5.96
N THR A 215 -7.32 -5.66 5.64
CA THR A 215 -6.85 -5.94 4.26
C THR A 215 -7.78 -6.84 3.43
N TRP A 216 -8.79 -7.44 4.03
CA TRP A 216 -9.58 -8.49 3.40
C TRP A 216 -10.27 -8.03 2.10
N HIS A 217 -10.76 -6.79 2.05
CA HIS A 217 -11.50 -6.27 0.89
C HIS A 217 -10.56 -6.05 -0.31
N MET A 218 -9.34 -5.53 -0.06
CA MET A 218 -8.32 -5.41 -1.09
C MET A 218 -7.96 -6.77 -1.68
N VAL A 219 -7.81 -7.81 -0.84
CA VAL A 219 -7.51 -9.16 -1.33
C VAL A 219 -8.68 -9.72 -2.13
N LEU A 220 -9.92 -9.52 -1.68
CA LEU A 220 -11.10 -9.91 -2.43
C LEU A 220 -11.10 -9.28 -3.84
N THR A 221 -10.89 -7.97 -3.94
CA THR A 221 -10.87 -7.28 -5.25
C THR A 221 -9.66 -7.65 -6.09
N GLY A 222 -8.49 -7.84 -5.48
CA GLY A 222 -7.25 -8.17 -6.18
C GLY A 222 -7.24 -9.60 -6.73
N LEU A 223 -7.80 -10.57 -6.00
CA LEU A 223 -7.91 -11.95 -6.50
C LEU A 223 -8.83 -12.01 -7.72
N LEU A 224 -9.93 -11.26 -7.74
CA LEU A 224 -10.84 -11.16 -8.90
C LEU A 224 -10.19 -10.51 -10.13
N GLN A 225 -9.11 -9.74 -9.95
CA GLN A 225 -8.37 -9.09 -11.04
C GLN A 225 -7.26 -9.97 -11.63
N HIS A 226 -6.77 -10.95 -10.87
CA HIS A 226 -5.55 -11.70 -11.20
C HIS A 226 -5.75 -13.20 -11.40
N ILE A 227 -6.93 -13.74 -11.07
CA ILE A 227 -7.31 -15.16 -11.25
C ILE A 227 -8.44 -15.24 -12.25
#